data_AF-A0AAD7AE91-F1
#
_entry.id   AF-A0AAD7AE91-F1
#
_cell.length_a   1.000
_cell.length_b   1.000
_cell.length_c   1.000
_cell.angle_alpha   90.00
_cell.angle_beta   90.00
_cell.angle_gamma   90.00
#
_symmetry.space_group_name_H-M   'P 1'
#
loop_
_entity.id
_entity.type
_entity.pdbx_description
1 polymer ?
#
loop_
_entity_poly.entity_id
_entity_poly.type
_entity_poly.pdbx_seq_one_letter_code
_entity_poly.pdbx_strand_id
1 'polypeptide(L)'
;MTFTSFPLRVRAALLEQIERTKQTSKADIEQLIEESELKIIYLQSVELCDQEQACVAALRYLISPIRTLPVELLAEIFGLAVHDATHIKDAFRISHVCSDWRQVAHSTPRLWTRNLRVLISSSDDNVYADGLKDWLARSAPLPVLRIAPRWRSLKFIRTPPDWLVRRAADCRLEGLEELSLDVSNIDPDIILSLTAPRLRKLVLHNYSSAAPILVMPWLQLADLTFSYGRNSSHPDVLFDILAECLNLVRLSVFVVLVLPTTGRATPAFSRLRTLYVHYFGVPGHGASFLDTVSAPALEELCLDFGDLRSPNITGLDLRYSQLTSNDLMAVFRQTLSLTRLKLKYCDFCLDDALIGALCCQDGVKPLVPYLHYLVLEHMPFTDNIQDILARMIASRWRSDAELGPHLVPAVARWTLVRLQGVFGPRFVNMMEVLQRTALPVELVLL
;
A
#
# COMPACT_ATOMS: atom_id res chain seq x y z
N MET A 1 9.79 -70.89 60.84
CA MET A 1 10.25 -71.99 59.96
C MET A 1 11.70 -71.74 59.62
N THR A 2 12.60 -72.54 60.18
CA THR A 2 14.05 -72.36 60.08
C THR A 2 14.60 -72.87 58.74
N PHE A 3 15.58 -72.17 58.19
CA PHE A 3 16.25 -72.39 56.88
C PHE A 3 16.98 -73.75 56.72
N THR A 4 16.76 -74.71 57.63
CA THR A 4 17.47 -76.00 57.71
C THR A 4 16.74 -77.16 57.00
N SER A 5 15.57 -76.95 56.39
CA SER A 5 14.80 -78.01 55.72
C SER A 5 14.84 -77.98 54.18
N PHE A 6 15.77 -77.26 53.55
CA PHE A 6 15.98 -77.30 52.11
C PHE A 6 17.25 -78.10 51.76
N PRO A 7 17.23 -78.98 50.73
CA PRO A 7 18.42 -79.73 50.30
C PRO A 7 19.60 -78.79 49.98
N LEU A 8 20.83 -79.16 50.35
CA LEU A 8 22.06 -78.36 50.16
C LEU A 8 22.19 -77.75 48.75
N ARG A 9 21.73 -78.47 47.72
CA ARG A 9 21.73 -78.01 46.32
C ARG A 9 20.83 -76.78 46.07
N VAL A 10 19.67 -76.70 46.73
CA VAL A 10 18.72 -75.58 46.58
C VAL A 10 19.29 -74.31 47.21
N ARG A 11 19.96 -74.44 48.36
CA ARG A 11 20.61 -73.31 49.04
C ARG A 11 21.79 -72.75 48.24
N ALA A 12 22.61 -73.62 47.65
CA ALA A 12 23.71 -73.22 46.78
C ALA A 12 23.20 -72.48 45.53
N ALA A 13 22.15 -72.99 44.88
CA ALA A 13 21.53 -72.34 43.73
C ALA A 13 20.93 -70.96 44.08
N LEU A 14 20.29 -70.83 45.25
CA LEU A 14 19.73 -69.56 45.71
C LEU A 14 20.81 -68.51 46.00
N LEU A 15 21.93 -68.92 46.61
CA LEU A 15 23.07 -68.04 46.88
C LEU A 15 23.74 -67.58 45.57
N GLU A 16 23.90 -68.48 44.60
CA GLU A 16 24.44 -68.12 43.29
C GLU A 16 23.51 -67.14 42.55
N GLN A 17 22.19 -67.30 42.67
CA GLN A 17 21.22 -66.38 42.09
C GLN A 17 21.24 -65.00 42.78
N ILE A 18 21.42 -64.96 44.10
CA ILE A 18 21.59 -63.71 44.86
C ILE A 18 22.88 -63.01 44.45
N GLU A 19 23.99 -63.73 44.29
CA GLU A 19 25.26 -63.10 43.91
C GLU A 19 25.22 -62.60 42.46
N ARG A 20 24.60 -63.35 41.54
CA ARG A 20 24.37 -62.90 40.16
C ARG A 20 23.50 -61.65 40.10
N THR A 21 22.37 -61.64 40.81
CA THR A 21 21.48 -60.46 40.84
C THR A 21 22.17 -59.25 41.45
N LYS A 22 22.94 -59.43 42.53
CA LYS A 22 23.76 -58.37 43.12
C LYS A 22 24.81 -57.83 42.15
N GLN A 23 25.47 -58.70 41.38
CA GLN A 23 26.48 -58.30 40.41
C GLN A 23 25.85 -57.53 39.24
N THR A 24 24.68 -57.96 38.75
CA THR A 24 23.93 -57.25 37.70
C THR A 24 23.43 -55.90 38.21
N SER A 25 22.80 -55.83 39.38
CA SER A 25 22.36 -54.55 39.97
C SER A 25 23.52 -53.60 40.24
N LYS A 26 24.70 -54.11 40.60
CA LYS A 26 25.91 -53.29 40.74
C LYS A 26 26.33 -52.68 39.40
N ALA A 27 26.35 -53.47 38.33
CA ALA A 27 26.69 -52.99 36.99
C ALA A 27 25.67 -51.95 36.47
N ASP A 28 24.37 -52.18 36.71
CA ASP A 28 23.32 -51.24 36.31
C ASP A 28 23.46 -49.89 37.05
N ILE A 29 23.81 -49.92 38.34
CA ILE A 29 24.06 -48.70 39.13
C ILE A 29 25.31 -47.97 38.63
N GLU A 30 26.39 -48.68 38.34
CA GLU A 30 27.63 -48.09 37.81
C GLU A 30 27.38 -47.42 36.45
N GLN A 31 26.60 -48.07 35.57
CA GLN A 31 26.19 -47.48 34.28
C GLN A 31 25.34 -46.21 34.47
N LEU A 32 24.37 -46.23 35.39
CA LEU A 32 23.53 -45.06 35.67
C LEU A 32 24.34 -43.89 36.26
N ILE A 33 25.37 -44.17 37.06
CA ILE A 33 26.27 -43.14 37.59
C ILE A 33 27.03 -42.50 36.42
N GLU A 34 27.63 -43.28 35.54
CA GLU A 34 28.38 -42.78 34.38
C GLU A 34 27.50 -41.94 33.44
N GLU A 35 26.27 -42.39 33.15
CA GLU A 35 25.29 -41.63 32.38
C GLU A 35 24.91 -40.30 33.04
N SER A 36 24.78 -40.28 34.38
CA SER A 36 24.47 -39.07 35.13
C SER A 36 25.63 -38.07 35.15
N GLU A 37 26.87 -38.54 35.26
CA GLU A 37 28.08 -37.71 35.23
C GLU A 37 28.25 -37.04 33.87
N LEU A 38 28.08 -37.79 32.78
CA LEU A 38 28.10 -37.24 31.41
C LEU A 38 27.03 -36.15 31.22
N LYS A 39 25.83 -36.35 31.79
CA LYS A 39 24.76 -35.35 31.71
C LYS A 39 25.07 -34.08 32.50
N ILE A 40 25.70 -34.19 33.67
CA ILE A 40 26.13 -33.04 34.47
C ILE A 40 27.19 -32.24 33.71
N ILE A 41 28.20 -32.91 33.15
CA ILE A 41 29.26 -32.27 32.35
C ILE A 41 28.66 -31.55 31.14
N TYR A 42 27.72 -32.19 30.44
CA TYR A 42 27.02 -31.57 29.32
C TYR A 42 26.27 -30.29 29.74
N LEU A 43 25.47 -30.35 30.81
CA LEU A 43 24.71 -29.19 31.29
C LEU A 43 25.63 -28.04 31.73
N GLN A 44 26.73 -28.33 32.43
CA GLN A 44 27.72 -27.34 32.81
C GLN A 44 28.39 -26.67 31.60
N SER A 45 28.68 -27.43 30.55
CA SER A 45 29.26 -26.87 29.33
C SER A 45 28.31 -25.96 28.56
N VAL A 46 27.00 -26.28 28.53
CA VAL A 46 25.97 -25.41 27.96
C VAL A 46 25.85 -24.11 28.76
N GLU A 47 25.78 -24.19 30.09
CA GLU A 47 25.68 -23.00 30.95
C GLU A 47 26.91 -22.08 30.81
N LEU A 48 28.11 -22.65 30.75
CA LEU A 48 29.34 -21.88 30.49
C LEU A 48 29.31 -21.20 29.12
N CYS A 49 28.83 -21.89 28.08
CA CYS A 49 28.69 -21.32 26.73
C CYS A 49 27.71 -20.13 26.72
N ASP A 50 26.57 -20.26 27.41
CA ASP A 50 25.58 -19.17 27.54
C ASP A 50 26.17 -17.96 28.28
N GLN A 51 26.95 -18.19 29.35
CA GLN A 51 27.63 -17.14 30.10
C GLN A 51 28.70 -16.43 29.26
N GLU A 52 29.51 -17.17 28.50
CA GLU A 52 30.50 -16.61 27.60
C GLU A 52 29.86 -15.77 26.49
N GLN A 53 28.76 -16.26 25.89
CA GLN A 53 28.03 -15.52 24.86
C GLN A 53 27.42 -14.23 25.42
N ALA A 54 26.86 -14.26 26.62
CA ALA A 54 26.34 -13.08 27.30
C ALA A 54 27.47 -12.05 27.59
N CYS A 55 28.64 -12.52 28.04
CA CYS A 55 29.81 -11.67 28.26
C CYS A 55 30.32 -11.03 26.96
N VAL A 56 30.42 -11.81 25.89
CA VAL A 56 30.84 -11.31 24.57
C VAL A 56 29.85 -10.28 24.03
N ALA A 57 28.53 -10.51 24.19
CA ALA A 57 27.51 -9.54 23.80
C ALA A 57 27.62 -8.24 24.60
N ALA A 58 27.84 -8.32 25.91
CA ALA A 58 28.04 -7.16 26.77
C ALA A 58 29.32 -6.37 26.41
N LEU A 59 30.43 -7.06 26.14
CA LEU A 59 31.69 -6.43 25.70
C LEU A 59 31.54 -5.79 24.33
N ARG A 60 30.91 -6.47 23.36
CA ARG A 60 30.58 -5.91 22.03
C ARG A 60 29.71 -4.66 22.14
N TYR A 61 28.78 -4.64 23.08
CA TYR A 61 27.98 -3.45 23.38
C TYR A 61 28.85 -2.31 23.92
N LEU A 62 29.76 -2.58 24.87
CA LEU A 62 30.63 -1.56 25.47
C LEU A 62 31.61 -0.93 24.48
N ILE A 63 32.14 -1.72 23.53
CA ILE A 63 33.07 -1.25 22.49
C ILE A 63 32.37 -0.70 21.24
N SER A 64 31.04 -0.63 21.23
CA SER A 64 30.30 -0.21 20.05
C SER A 64 30.63 1.25 19.70
N PRO A 65 31.04 1.56 18.44
CA PRO A 65 31.38 2.92 18.01
C PRO A 65 30.27 3.95 18.24
N ILE A 66 29.02 3.51 18.34
CA ILE A 66 27.89 4.42 18.58
C ILE A 66 27.88 5.00 20.00
N ARG A 67 28.57 4.36 20.96
CA ARG A 67 28.71 4.85 22.35
C ARG A 67 29.80 5.92 22.49
N THR A 68 30.71 6.05 21.51
CA THR A 68 31.78 7.05 21.52
C THR A 68 31.39 8.34 20.77
N LEU A 69 30.22 8.37 20.15
CA LEU A 69 29.72 9.55 19.45
C LEU A 69 29.26 10.62 20.45
N PRO A 70 29.59 11.90 20.21
CA PRO A 70 28.97 13.02 20.88
C PRO A 70 27.44 12.98 20.74
N VAL A 71 26.75 13.45 21.78
CA VAL A 71 25.28 13.47 21.85
C VAL A 71 24.65 14.22 20.68
N GLU A 72 25.32 15.27 20.18
CA GLU A 72 24.88 16.08 19.06
C GLU A 72 24.88 15.28 17.74
N LEU A 73 25.89 14.45 17.51
CA LEU A 73 25.97 13.60 16.33
C LEU A 73 24.94 12.46 16.42
N LEU A 74 24.75 11.90 17.61
CA LEU A 74 23.73 10.89 17.84
C LEU A 74 22.31 11.45 17.60
N ALA A 75 22.05 12.68 18.05
CA ALA A 75 20.80 13.40 17.80
C ALA A 75 20.56 13.67 16.31
N GLU A 76 21.59 14.03 15.55
CA GLU A 76 21.47 14.25 14.09
C GLU A 76 21.21 12.92 13.36
N ILE A 77 21.90 11.84 13.74
CA ILE A 77 21.64 10.49 13.21
C ILE A 77 20.20 10.07 13.48
N PHE A 78 19.68 10.29 14.69
CA PHE A 78 18.27 10.02 15.01
C PHE A 78 17.34 10.87 14.16
N GLY A 79 17.68 12.15 13.97
CA GLY A 79 16.95 13.07 13.11
C GLY A 79 16.84 12.55 11.67
N LEU A 80 17.93 12.07 11.08
CA LEU A 80 17.96 11.49 9.74
C LEU A 80 17.19 10.16 9.67
N ALA A 81 17.37 9.28 10.66
CA ALA A 81 16.68 7.99 10.74
C ALA A 81 15.15 8.14 10.82
N VAL A 82 14.67 9.19 11.50
CA VAL A 82 13.23 9.50 11.59
C VAL A 82 12.75 10.35 10.41
N HIS A 83 13.63 11.09 9.73
CA HIS A 83 13.24 11.92 8.58
C HIS A 83 12.72 11.10 7.39
N ASP A 84 13.37 9.96 7.13
CA ASP A 84 12.99 9.04 6.05
C ASP A 84 11.93 8.02 6.48
N ALA A 85 11.78 7.81 7.78
CA ALA A 85 10.86 6.82 8.32
C ALA A 85 9.47 7.43 8.53
N THR A 86 8.48 6.83 7.87
CA THR A 86 7.13 7.39 7.73
C THR A 86 6.28 7.31 9.00
N HIS A 87 6.79 6.75 10.11
CA HIS A 87 5.99 6.43 11.29
C HIS A 87 6.55 7.00 12.60
N ILE A 88 5.66 7.51 13.45
CA ILE A 88 5.92 7.89 14.85
C ILE A 88 6.61 6.76 15.65
N LYS A 89 6.41 5.51 15.23
CA LYS A 89 7.00 4.29 15.81
C LYS A 89 8.53 4.30 15.77
N ASP A 90 9.15 4.98 14.80
CA ASP A 90 10.60 4.95 14.64
C ASP A 90 11.30 5.82 15.68
N ALA A 91 10.73 6.98 16.02
CA ALA A 91 11.18 7.78 17.17
C ALA A 91 11.03 6.99 18.50
N PHE A 92 9.92 6.25 18.64
CA PHE A 92 9.74 5.37 19.79
C PHE A 92 10.76 4.24 19.84
N ARG A 93 11.01 3.54 18.73
CA ARG A 93 12.01 2.47 18.63
C ARG A 93 13.39 2.97 19.06
N ILE A 94 13.81 4.13 18.56
CA ILE A 94 15.08 4.77 18.93
C ILE A 94 15.14 5.04 20.45
N SER A 95 14.06 5.57 21.03
CA SER A 95 13.98 5.84 22.48
C SER A 95 13.91 4.58 23.38
N HIS A 96 13.76 3.38 22.79
CA HIS A 96 13.68 2.11 23.51
C HIS A 96 14.91 1.21 23.34
N VAL A 97 15.95 1.64 22.61
CA VAL A 97 17.18 0.86 22.41
C VAL A 97 17.97 0.70 23.71
N CYS A 98 18.26 1.80 24.42
CA CYS A 98 18.92 1.78 25.72
C CYS A 98 18.63 3.08 26.51
N SER A 99 19.08 3.16 27.76
CA SER A 99 18.91 4.36 28.61
C SER A 99 19.54 5.62 28.02
N ASP A 100 20.74 5.49 27.44
CA ASP A 100 21.49 6.62 26.90
C ASP A 100 20.76 7.18 25.67
N TRP A 101 20.33 6.31 24.76
CA TRP A 101 19.56 6.70 23.57
C TRP A 101 18.20 7.30 23.93
N ARG A 102 17.55 6.77 24.98
CA ARG A 102 16.32 7.37 25.51
C ARG A 102 16.57 8.79 25.98
N GLN A 103 17.64 9.03 26.73
CA GLN A 103 17.99 10.37 27.20
C GLN A 103 18.25 11.33 26.03
N VAL A 104 19.03 10.90 25.03
CA VAL A 104 19.32 11.71 23.83
C VAL A 104 18.07 11.98 23.00
N ALA A 105 17.22 10.97 22.80
CA ALA A 105 15.95 11.14 22.10
C ALA A 105 15.04 12.12 22.83
N HIS A 106 14.97 12.06 24.16
CA HIS A 106 14.15 12.96 24.98
C HIS A 106 14.70 14.39 25.01
N SER A 107 16.02 14.56 25.04
CA SER A 107 16.67 15.89 25.00
C SER A 107 16.70 16.51 23.61
N THR A 108 16.19 15.81 22.58
CA THR A 108 16.15 16.28 21.19
C THR A 108 14.70 16.52 20.73
N PRO A 109 14.05 17.65 21.10
CA PRO A 109 12.71 18.01 20.64
C PRO A 109 12.53 17.98 19.12
N ARG A 110 13.61 18.23 18.35
CA ARG A 110 13.60 18.17 16.88
C ARG A 110 13.19 16.80 16.32
N LEU A 111 13.49 15.72 17.05
CA LEU A 111 13.10 14.35 16.71
C LEU A 111 11.58 14.16 16.70
N TRP A 112 10.89 14.89 17.59
CA TRP A 112 9.46 14.81 17.80
C TRP A 112 8.68 15.90 17.05
N THR A 113 9.33 16.68 16.17
CA THR A 113 8.71 17.89 15.59
C THR A 113 8.87 18.09 14.08
N ARG A 114 9.77 17.35 13.39
CA ARG A 114 10.23 17.76 12.04
C ARG A 114 9.38 17.31 10.84
N ASN A 115 8.48 16.32 10.94
CA ASN A 115 7.52 15.95 9.89
C ASN A 115 6.52 14.93 10.44
N LEU A 116 5.43 15.38 11.03
CA LEU A 116 4.48 14.48 11.67
C LEU A 116 3.58 13.78 10.64
N ARG A 117 3.93 12.55 10.24
CA ARG A 117 2.96 11.60 9.68
C ARG A 117 2.40 10.75 10.82
N VAL A 118 1.25 11.14 11.38
CA VAL A 118 0.57 10.35 12.44
C VAL A 118 -0.15 9.15 11.84
N LEU A 119 0.60 8.11 11.47
CA LEU A 119 0.02 6.86 11.00
C LEU A 119 -0.46 6.03 12.21
N ILE A 120 -1.70 6.27 12.65
CA ILE A 120 -2.37 5.50 13.72
C ILE A 120 -2.86 4.17 13.12
N SER A 121 -2.30 3.04 13.58
CA SER A 121 -2.71 1.67 13.16
C SER A 121 -3.26 0.89 14.36
N SER A 122 -4.20 -0.01 14.14
CA SER A 122 -5.35 -0.30 15.00
C SER A 122 -5.30 -1.49 15.96
N SER A 123 -4.17 -1.92 16.50
CA SER A 123 -4.25 -3.11 17.38
C SER A 123 -4.71 -2.78 18.79
N ASP A 124 -4.49 -1.56 19.31
CA ASP A 124 -4.75 -1.23 20.72
C ASP A 124 -5.09 0.26 20.90
N ASP A 125 -6.34 0.65 20.73
CA ASP A 125 -6.80 2.05 20.77
C ASP A 125 -6.31 2.82 22.02
N ASN A 126 -6.13 2.12 23.15
CA ASN A 126 -5.59 2.71 24.39
C ASN A 126 -4.06 2.92 24.35
N VAL A 127 -3.30 1.94 23.86
CA VAL A 127 -1.82 2.01 23.82
C VAL A 127 -1.35 3.09 22.84
N TYR A 128 -2.07 3.31 21.74
CA TYR A 128 -1.76 4.38 20.80
C TYR A 128 -2.19 5.76 21.30
N ALA A 129 -3.32 5.88 21.99
CA ALA A 129 -3.74 7.14 22.61
C ALA A 129 -2.73 7.58 23.69
N ASP A 130 -2.26 6.64 24.51
CA ASP A 130 -1.26 6.92 25.54
C ASP A 130 0.12 7.18 24.93
N GLY A 131 0.52 6.43 23.90
CA GLY A 131 1.72 6.73 23.11
C GLY A 131 1.67 8.11 22.46
N LEU A 132 0.51 8.54 21.96
CA LEU A 132 0.34 9.88 21.40
C LEU A 132 0.39 10.97 22.47
N LYS A 133 -0.22 10.76 23.64
CA LYS A 133 -0.09 11.68 24.79
C LYS A 133 1.36 11.80 25.24
N ASP A 134 2.07 10.68 25.35
CA ASP A 134 3.50 10.61 25.67
C ASP A 134 4.35 11.35 24.64
N TRP A 135 4.04 11.17 23.35
CA TRP A 135 4.69 11.87 22.26
C TRP A 135 4.47 13.38 22.34
N LEU A 136 3.22 13.81 22.56
CA LEU A 136 2.86 15.20 22.76
C LEU A 136 3.59 15.78 23.99
N ALA A 137 3.68 15.04 25.09
CA ALA A 137 4.41 15.44 26.29
C ALA A 137 5.91 15.61 26.02
N ARG A 138 6.52 14.69 25.25
CA ARG A 138 7.96 14.70 24.89
C ARG A 138 8.34 15.80 23.89
N SER A 139 7.36 16.41 23.21
CA SER A 139 7.61 17.57 22.35
C SER A 139 7.88 18.87 23.14
N ALA A 140 7.53 18.94 24.42
CA ALA A 140 7.76 20.12 25.26
C ALA A 140 9.27 20.44 25.43
N PRO A 141 9.70 21.73 25.49
CA PRO A 141 8.90 22.96 25.59
C PRO A 141 8.42 23.52 24.25
N LEU A 142 8.56 22.77 23.14
CA LEU A 142 7.96 23.08 21.85
C LEU A 142 6.68 22.25 21.71
N PRO A 143 5.59 22.58 22.43
CA PRO A 143 4.36 21.81 22.33
C PRO A 143 4.05 21.67 20.84
N VAL A 144 3.67 20.48 20.42
CA VAL A 144 3.25 20.15 19.05
C VAL A 144 2.35 21.22 18.42
N LEU A 145 1.61 21.97 19.24
CA LEU A 145 0.77 23.11 18.87
C LEU A 145 1.56 24.32 18.33
N ARG A 146 2.82 24.57 18.75
CA ARG A 146 3.67 25.66 18.23
C ARG A 146 4.33 25.34 16.88
N ILE A 147 4.34 24.07 16.49
CA ILE A 147 4.79 23.60 15.17
C ILE A 147 3.64 23.20 14.25
N ALA A 148 2.40 23.15 14.74
CA ALA A 148 1.20 22.92 13.94
C ALA A 148 1.11 23.86 12.71
N PRO A 149 1.52 25.14 12.78
CA PRO A 149 1.61 26.00 11.59
C PRO A 149 2.63 25.53 10.53
N ARG A 150 3.56 24.64 10.89
CA ARG A 150 4.57 24.06 9.99
C ARG A 150 4.15 22.71 9.41
N TRP A 151 3.06 22.12 9.89
CA TRP A 151 2.56 20.85 9.37
C TRP A 151 2.08 21.04 7.95
N ARG A 152 2.60 20.23 7.02
CA ARG A 152 2.18 20.25 5.62
C ARG A 152 1.24 19.10 5.27
N SER A 153 1.38 17.94 5.91
CA SER A 153 0.59 16.75 5.61
C SER A 153 0.20 16.05 6.91
N LEU A 154 -1.09 15.84 7.11
CA LEU A 154 -1.66 15.15 8.27
C LEU A 154 -2.58 14.03 7.75
N LYS A 155 -2.22 12.77 8.05
CA LYS A 155 -2.94 11.60 7.54
C LYS A 155 -3.32 10.65 8.66
N PHE A 156 -4.60 10.38 8.80
CA PHE A 156 -5.14 9.40 9.72
C PHE A 156 -5.68 8.21 8.92
N ILE A 157 -5.04 7.04 9.08
CA ILE A 157 -5.43 5.79 8.38
C ILE A 157 -6.77 5.24 8.91
N ARG A 158 -7.07 5.53 10.18
CA ARG A 158 -8.32 5.18 10.87
C ARG A 158 -8.83 6.38 11.64
N THR A 159 -10.04 6.27 12.16
CA THR A 159 -10.76 7.33 12.85
C THR A 159 -9.94 7.86 14.04
N PRO A 160 -9.41 9.09 13.99
CA PRO A 160 -8.73 9.69 15.13
C PRO A 160 -9.68 9.84 16.33
N PRO A 161 -9.16 9.80 17.57
CA PRO A 161 -9.95 10.13 18.75
C PRO A 161 -10.47 11.58 18.67
N ASP A 162 -11.72 11.81 19.05
CA ASP A 162 -12.37 13.14 18.99
C ASP A 162 -11.55 14.24 19.66
N TRP A 163 -10.94 13.97 20.81
CA TRP A 163 -10.14 14.95 21.54
C TRP A 163 -8.93 15.45 20.73
N LEU A 164 -8.35 14.59 19.89
CA LEU A 164 -7.21 14.94 19.05
C LEU A 164 -7.65 15.85 17.90
N VAL A 165 -8.80 15.54 17.30
CA VAL A 165 -9.37 16.35 16.23
C VAL A 165 -9.81 17.72 16.77
N ARG A 166 -10.47 17.76 17.94
CA ARG A 166 -10.83 19.01 18.65
C ARG A 166 -9.59 19.85 18.92
N ARG A 167 -8.53 19.24 19.44
CA ARG A 167 -7.28 19.93 19.75
C ARG A 167 -6.52 20.38 18.50
N ALA A 168 -6.67 19.66 17.38
CA ALA A 168 -6.15 20.08 16.08
C ALA A 168 -6.96 21.23 15.49
N ALA A 169 -8.28 21.28 15.72
CA ALA A 169 -9.14 22.39 15.32
C ALA A 169 -8.85 23.67 16.12
N ASP A 170 -8.51 23.54 17.40
CA ASP A 170 -8.02 24.65 18.22
C ASP A 170 -6.69 25.24 17.69
N CYS A 171 -5.94 24.45 16.89
CA CYS A 171 -4.73 24.92 16.24
C CYS A 171 -5.06 25.55 14.89
N ARG A 172 -4.57 26.78 14.64
CA ARG A 172 -4.58 27.32 13.28
C ARG A 172 -3.58 26.54 12.41
N LEU A 173 -4.08 25.64 11.56
CA LEU A 173 -3.27 24.77 10.69
C LEU A 173 -2.85 25.54 9.42
N GLU A 174 -2.17 26.68 9.60
CA GLU A 174 -1.89 27.65 8.53
C GLU A 174 -0.99 27.11 7.40
N GLY A 175 -0.15 26.12 7.71
CA GLY A 175 0.75 25.48 6.74
C GLY A 175 0.23 24.18 6.12
N LEU A 176 -0.96 23.71 6.52
CA LEU A 176 -1.44 22.38 6.13
C LEU A 176 -1.88 22.37 4.67
N GLU A 177 -1.26 21.49 3.89
CA GLU A 177 -1.48 21.31 2.45
C GLU A 177 -2.23 20.01 2.14
N GLU A 178 -2.06 18.96 2.95
CA GLU A 178 -2.71 17.65 2.79
C GLU A 178 -3.37 17.18 4.10
N LEU A 179 -4.64 16.82 4.03
CA LEU A 179 -5.40 16.24 5.14
C LEU A 179 -6.05 14.93 4.70
N SER A 180 -5.88 13.86 5.47
CA SER A 180 -6.55 12.59 5.27
C SER A 180 -7.21 12.13 6.57
N LEU A 181 -8.51 11.88 6.52
CA LEU A 181 -9.35 11.55 7.67
C LEU A 181 -10.27 10.37 7.33
N ASP A 182 -10.31 9.38 8.21
CA ASP A 182 -11.44 8.47 8.31
C ASP A 182 -12.48 9.10 9.24
N VAL A 183 -13.69 9.30 8.74
CA VAL A 183 -14.75 10.06 9.42
C VAL A 183 -15.90 9.17 9.89
N SER A 184 -15.73 7.84 9.90
CA SER A 184 -16.77 6.88 10.23
C SER A 184 -17.49 7.12 11.57
N ASN A 185 -16.76 7.61 12.59
CA ASN A 185 -17.28 7.88 13.93
C ASN A 185 -16.87 9.26 14.48
N ILE A 186 -16.50 10.22 13.62
CA ILE A 186 -16.17 11.57 14.08
C ILE A 186 -17.43 12.42 14.08
N ASP A 187 -17.67 13.13 15.17
CA ASP A 187 -18.67 14.19 15.22
C ASP A 187 -18.40 15.25 14.14
N PRO A 188 -19.29 15.43 13.15
CA PRO A 188 -19.11 16.37 12.04
C PRO A 188 -18.73 17.77 12.49
N ASP A 189 -19.26 18.23 13.63
CA ASP A 189 -19.01 19.57 14.17
C ASP A 189 -17.54 19.82 14.50
N ILE A 190 -16.81 18.77 14.89
CA ILE A 190 -15.38 18.88 15.16
C ILE A 190 -14.62 19.16 13.86
N ILE A 191 -15.03 18.54 12.76
CA ILE A 191 -14.36 18.73 11.47
C ILE A 191 -14.69 20.12 10.90
N LEU A 192 -15.89 20.66 11.17
CA LEU A 192 -16.29 22.04 10.80
C LEU A 192 -15.40 23.12 11.39
N SER A 193 -14.73 22.85 12.51
CA SER A 193 -13.88 23.83 13.20
C SER A 193 -12.42 23.86 12.71
N LEU A 194 -12.01 22.93 11.84
CA LEU A 194 -10.65 22.87 11.32
C LEU A 194 -10.35 24.01 10.34
N THR A 195 -9.50 24.95 10.75
CA THR A 195 -9.07 26.05 9.88
C THR A 195 -7.73 25.72 9.22
N ALA A 196 -7.75 25.37 7.93
CA ALA A 196 -6.57 24.99 7.14
C ALA A 196 -6.44 25.78 5.81
N PRO A 197 -6.06 27.07 5.83
CA PRO A 197 -6.15 27.98 4.69
C PRO A 197 -5.20 27.67 3.54
N ARG A 198 -4.27 26.71 3.67
CA ARG A 198 -3.39 26.27 2.56
C ARG A 198 -3.70 24.87 2.05
N LEU A 199 -4.80 24.27 2.49
CA LEU A 199 -5.18 22.92 2.14
C LEU A 199 -5.41 22.80 0.63
N ARG A 200 -4.67 21.90 -0.01
CA ARG A 200 -4.75 21.59 -1.45
C ARG A 200 -5.23 20.17 -1.70
N LYS A 201 -5.01 19.26 -0.77
CA LYS A 201 -5.38 17.86 -0.89
C LYS A 201 -6.21 17.41 0.31
N LEU A 202 -7.38 16.85 0.05
CA LEU A 202 -8.28 16.33 1.06
C LEU A 202 -8.68 14.89 0.73
N VAL A 203 -8.57 14.00 1.70
CA VAL A 203 -8.97 12.60 1.60
C VAL A 203 -9.94 12.29 2.73
N LEU A 204 -11.18 11.98 2.39
CA LEU A 204 -12.24 11.62 3.33
C LEU A 204 -12.65 10.16 3.09
N HIS A 205 -12.47 9.32 4.11
CA HIS A 205 -12.84 7.92 4.08
C HIS A 205 -14.05 7.64 4.98
N ASN A 206 -14.90 6.70 4.57
CA ASN A 206 -16.04 6.18 5.34
C ASN A 206 -17.06 7.25 5.79
N TYR A 207 -17.33 8.23 4.93
CA TYR A 207 -18.34 9.26 5.23
C TYR A 207 -19.74 8.64 5.35
N SER A 208 -20.40 8.83 6.49
CA SER A 208 -21.68 8.20 6.85
C SER A 208 -22.77 9.17 7.33
N SER A 209 -22.43 10.43 7.62
CA SER A 209 -23.35 11.41 8.21
C SER A 209 -24.20 12.13 7.16
N ALA A 210 -25.37 12.63 7.56
CA ALA A 210 -26.22 13.53 6.77
C ALA A 210 -25.86 15.02 6.95
N ALA A 211 -24.91 15.34 7.85
CA ALA A 211 -24.58 16.71 8.21
C ALA A 211 -23.89 17.44 7.04
N PRO A 212 -24.44 18.58 6.57
CA PRO A 212 -23.92 19.27 5.41
C PRO A 212 -22.53 19.84 5.65
N ILE A 213 -21.78 19.86 4.54
CA ILE A 213 -20.64 20.70 4.18
C ILE A 213 -19.74 21.09 5.36
N LEU A 214 -18.64 20.34 5.45
CA LEU A 214 -17.47 20.76 6.20
C LEU A 214 -17.17 22.24 5.85
N VAL A 215 -17.04 23.16 6.82
CA VAL A 215 -16.54 24.52 6.55
C VAL A 215 -15.05 24.40 6.24
N MET A 216 -14.78 23.91 5.05
CA MET A 216 -13.45 23.65 4.53
C MET A 216 -13.21 24.62 3.39
N PRO A 217 -11.95 24.97 3.11
CA PRO A 217 -11.64 25.83 1.99
C PRO A 217 -11.68 25.02 0.69
N TRP A 218 -12.88 24.63 0.26
CA TRP A 218 -13.12 23.76 -0.90
C TRP A 218 -12.61 24.37 -2.21
N LEU A 219 -12.75 25.68 -2.37
CA LEU A 219 -12.36 26.42 -3.58
C LEU A 219 -10.87 26.30 -3.94
N GLN A 220 -9.99 26.05 -2.97
CA GLN A 220 -8.53 25.94 -3.19
C GLN A 220 -8.03 24.50 -3.28
N LEU A 221 -8.92 23.51 -3.10
CA LEU A 221 -8.56 22.11 -3.27
C LEU A 221 -8.24 21.80 -4.73
N ALA A 222 -7.13 21.12 -4.92
CA ALA A 222 -6.67 20.61 -6.22
C ALA A 222 -6.81 19.08 -6.31
N ASP A 223 -6.81 18.37 -5.17
CA ASP A 223 -6.92 16.91 -5.09
C ASP A 223 -7.96 16.52 -4.02
N LEU A 224 -9.03 15.85 -4.43
CA LEU A 224 -10.08 15.36 -3.56
C LEU A 224 -10.23 13.86 -3.72
N THR A 225 -10.17 13.12 -2.61
CA THR A 225 -10.58 11.73 -2.53
C THR A 225 -11.75 11.60 -1.57
N PHE A 226 -12.86 11.02 -2.01
CA PHE A 226 -14.06 10.87 -1.21
C PHE A 226 -14.58 9.43 -1.27
N SER A 227 -14.74 8.80 -0.11
CA SER A 227 -15.33 7.48 0.01
C SER A 227 -16.49 7.46 1.00
N TYR A 228 -17.61 6.92 0.53
CA TYR A 228 -18.75 6.60 1.38
C TYR A 228 -18.45 5.41 2.30
N GLY A 229 -19.09 5.41 3.48
CA GLY A 229 -19.16 4.23 4.33
C GLY A 229 -20.17 3.21 3.79
N ARG A 230 -19.99 1.92 4.11
CA ARG A 230 -20.84 0.82 3.59
C ARG A 230 -22.35 0.99 3.84
N ASN A 231 -22.74 1.81 4.82
CA ASN A 231 -24.12 2.01 5.23
C ASN A 231 -24.64 3.43 4.92
N SER A 232 -23.92 4.24 4.12
CA SER A 232 -24.33 5.62 3.87
C SER A 232 -25.58 5.69 2.99
N SER A 233 -26.60 6.42 3.44
CA SER A 233 -27.88 6.64 2.73
C SER A 233 -27.97 8.00 2.03
N HIS A 234 -26.89 8.78 1.98
CA HIS A 234 -26.91 10.20 1.58
C HIS A 234 -25.91 10.51 0.44
N PRO A 235 -26.19 10.10 -0.81
CA PRO A 235 -25.34 10.40 -1.96
C PRO A 235 -25.28 11.90 -2.31
N ASP A 236 -26.24 12.70 -1.82
CA ASP A 236 -26.37 14.12 -2.12
C ASP A 236 -25.21 14.97 -1.58
N VAL A 237 -24.62 14.57 -0.45
CA VAL A 237 -23.56 15.35 0.22
C VAL A 237 -22.32 15.47 -0.66
N LEU A 238 -21.99 14.43 -1.43
CA LEU A 238 -20.89 14.50 -2.39
C LEU A 238 -21.16 15.59 -3.44
N PHE A 239 -22.36 15.67 -3.98
CA PHE A 239 -22.66 16.68 -5.01
C PHE A 239 -22.61 18.10 -4.46
N ASP A 240 -23.02 18.29 -3.20
CA ASP A 240 -22.92 19.58 -2.52
C ASP A 240 -21.45 19.98 -2.33
N ILE A 241 -20.60 19.05 -1.89
CA ILE A 241 -19.14 19.26 -1.80
C ILE A 241 -18.52 19.56 -3.16
N LEU A 242 -18.88 18.76 -4.18
CA LEU A 242 -18.35 18.89 -5.54
C LEU A 242 -18.72 20.24 -6.17
N ALA A 243 -19.89 20.80 -5.86
CA ALA A 243 -20.29 22.13 -6.33
C ALA A 243 -19.38 23.26 -5.82
N GLU A 244 -18.75 23.08 -4.66
CA GLU A 244 -17.83 24.07 -4.08
C GLU A 244 -16.36 23.90 -4.55
N CYS A 245 -16.03 22.76 -5.14
CA CYS A 245 -14.66 22.39 -5.51
C CYS A 245 -14.28 22.81 -6.94
N LEU A 246 -14.23 24.11 -7.21
CA LEU A 246 -14.06 24.64 -8.58
C LEU A 246 -12.65 24.51 -9.19
N ASN A 247 -11.61 24.31 -8.38
CA ASN A 247 -10.20 24.24 -8.82
C ASN A 247 -9.61 22.82 -8.80
N LEU A 248 -10.45 21.79 -8.74
CA LEU A 248 -9.99 20.40 -8.74
C LEU A 248 -9.21 20.05 -10.02
N VAL A 249 -8.06 19.41 -9.82
CA VAL A 249 -7.21 18.83 -10.85
C VAL A 249 -7.31 17.31 -10.82
N ARG A 250 -7.43 16.72 -9.63
CA ARG A 250 -7.64 15.29 -9.41
C ARG A 250 -8.86 15.05 -8.53
N LEU A 251 -9.70 14.12 -8.95
CA LEU A 251 -10.86 13.65 -8.20
C LEU A 251 -10.85 12.13 -8.13
N SER A 252 -10.99 11.57 -6.94
CA SER A 252 -11.20 10.14 -6.71
C SER A 252 -12.45 9.93 -5.87
N VAL A 253 -13.39 9.14 -6.37
CA VAL A 253 -14.70 8.96 -5.74
C VAL A 253 -15.01 7.48 -5.63
N PHE A 254 -15.41 7.03 -4.45
CA PHE A 254 -15.92 5.68 -4.21
C PHE A 254 -17.43 5.76 -4.05
N VAL A 255 -18.16 5.41 -5.12
CA VAL A 255 -19.60 5.59 -5.29
C VAL A 255 -20.35 4.33 -4.86
N VAL A 256 -21.44 4.53 -4.12
CA VAL A 256 -22.43 3.49 -3.80
C VAL A 256 -23.58 3.61 -4.82
N LEU A 257 -24.14 2.47 -5.25
CA LEU A 257 -24.98 2.20 -6.44
C LEU A 257 -26.18 3.12 -6.75
N VAL A 258 -26.51 4.13 -5.94
CA VAL A 258 -27.68 5.00 -6.15
C VAL A 258 -27.23 6.45 -6.26
N LEU A 259 -27.09 6.94 -7.49
CA LEU A 259 -26.90 8.36 -7.77
C LEU A 259 -28.27 9.05 -7.87
N PRO A 260 -28.42 10.31 -7.39
CA PRO A 260 -29.69 11.03 -7.45
C PRO A 260 -30.13 11.22 -8.90
N THR A 261 -31.33 10.77 -9.24
CA THR A 261 -31.81 10.67 -10.63
C THR A 261 -32.45 11.94 -11.19
N THR A 262 -32.59 13.04 -10.44
CA THR A 262 -33.33 14.22 -10.95
C THR A 262 -32.85 15.58 -10.42
N GLY A 263 -32.69 16.54 -11.34
CA GLY A 263 -32.89 17.98 -11.09
C GLY A 263 -31.73 18.84 -10.58
N ARG A 264 -30.53 18.29 -10.35
CA ARG A 264 -29.38 19.07 -9.86
C ARG A 264 -28.48 19.57 -11.00
N ALA A 265 -27.86 20.73 -10.77
CA ALA A 265 -26.85 21.28 -11.68
C ALA A 265 -25.67 20.32 -11.75
N THR A 266 -25.23 19.98 -12.97
CA THR A 266 -24.06 19.13 -13.18
C THR A 266 -22.81 19.92 -12.81
N PRO A 267 -22.03 19.49 -11.79
CA PRO A 267 -20.78 20.16 -11.47
C PRO A 267 -19.86 20.15 -12.71
N ALA A 268 -19.37 21.34 -13.06
CA ALA A 268 -18.51 21.56 -14.21
C ALA A 268 -17.07 21.84 -13.74
N PHE A 269 -16.20 20.86 -13.92
CA PHE A 269 -14.79 20.97 -13.55
C PHE A 269 -13.93 21.35 -14.75
N SER A 270 -13.73 22.65 -14.92
CA SER A 270 -12.93 23.21 -16.02
C SER A 270 -11.43 22.84 -15.98
N ARG A 271 -10.92 22.44 -14.81
CA ARG A 271 -9.49 22.14 -14.58
C ARG A 271 -9.20 20.68 -14.25
N LEU A 272 -10.23 19.83 -14.17
CA LEU A 272 -10.06 18.44 -13.78
C LEU A 272 -9.34 17.68 -14.88
N ARG A 273 -8.17 17.14 -14.56
CA ARG A 273 -7.33 16.35 -15.47
C ARG A 273 -7.44 14.86 -15.19
N THR A 274 -7.58 14.47 -13.93
CA THR A 274 -7.62 13.06 -13.55
C THR A 274 -8.89 12.75 -12.76
N LEU A 275 -9.64 11.75 -13.21
CA LEU A 275 -10.84 11.26 -12.53
C LEU A 275 -10.73 9.75 -12.26
N TYR A 276 -10.87 9.37 -11.00
CA TYR A 276 -11.01 7.97 -10.56
C TYR A 276 -12.42 7.75 -10.01
N VAL A 277 -13.14 6.79 -10.58
CA VAL A 277 -14.47 6.37 -10.10
C VAL A 277 -14.43 4.90 -9.74
N HIS A 278 -14.56 4.64 -8.45
CA HIS A 278 -14.60 3.31 -7.85
C HIS A 278 -16.05 3.00 -7.47
N TYR A 279 -16.60 1.84 -7.83
CA TYR A 279 -17.94 1.45 -7.38
C TYR A 279 -17.87 0.32 -6.36
N PHE A 280 -18.67 0.43 -5.29
CA PHE A 280 -18.88 -0.67 -4.36
C PHE A 280 -19.95 -1.63 -4.93
N GLY A 281 -19.51 -2.64 -5.68
CA GLY A 281 -20.37 -3.66 -6.28
C GLY A 281 -20.61 -3.45 -7.78
N VAL A 282 -21.33 -4.39 -8.41
CA VAL A 282 -21.64 -4.33 -9.85
C VAL A 282 -22.72 -3.26 -10.08
N PRO A 283 -22.46 -2.18 -10.84
CA PRO A 283 -23.48 -1.21 -11.18
C PRO A 283 -24.63 -1.88 -11.91
N GLY A 284 -25.86 -1.70 -11.41
CA GLY A 284 -27.05 -1.89 -12.24
C GLY A 284 -27.04 -0.87 -13.39
N HIS A 285 -27.89 -1.07 -14.41
CA HIS A 285 -28.04 -0.21 -15.59
C HIS A 285 -28.53 1.24 -15.31
N GLY A 286 -28.23 1.82 -14.15
CA GLY A 286 -28.58 3.18 -13.76
C GLY A 286 -27.65 4.24 -14.36
N ALA A 287 -28.00 5.52 -14.12
CA ALA A 287 -27.22 6.68 -14.55
C ALA A 287 -25.76 6.58 -14.04
N SER A 288 -24.79 6.78 -14.95
CA SER A 288 -23.37 6.75 -14.59
C SER A 288 -23.00 8.03 -13.85
N PHE A 289 -22.04 7.96 -12.91
CA PHE A 289 -21.46 9.17 -12.31
C PHE A 289 -20.95 10.14 -13.37
N LEU A 290 -20.50 9.61 -14.52
CA LEU A 290 -20.04 10.41 -15.64
C LEU A 290 -21.15 11.24 -16.31
N ASP A 291 -22.41 10.80 -16.24
CA ASP A 291 -23.54 11.59 -16.78
C ASP A 291 -23.86 12.80 -15.88
N THR A 292 -23.42 12.74 -14.62
CA THR A 292 -23.70 13.79 -13.63
C THR A 292 -22.63 14.87 -13.54
N VAL A 293 -21.50 14.72 -14.24
CA VAL A 293 -20.34 15.61 -14.12
C VAL A 293 -19.87 16.06 -15.50
N SER A 294 -19.54 17.35 -15.64
CA SER A 294 -18.87 17.88 -16.85
C SER A 294 -17.39 18.14 -16.56
N ALA A 295 -16.49 17.50 -17.30
CA ALA A 295 -15.05 17.68 -17.15
C ALA A 295 -14.38 17.83 -18.53
N PRO A 296 -14.41 19.01 -19.16
CA PRO A 296 -13.94 19.19 -20.54
C PRO A 296 -12.42 19.09 -20.71
N ALA A 297 -11.65 19.28 -19.63
CA ALA A 297 -10.19 19.20 -19.62
C ALA A 297 -9.65 17.84 -19.15
N LEU A 298 -10.49 16.79 -19.12
CA LEU A 298 -10.13 15.50 -18.58
C LEU A 298 -9.10 14.78 -19.45
N GLU A 299 -7.93 14.47 -18.87
CA GLU A 299 -6.81 13.81 -19.53
C GLU A 299 -6.76 12.31 -19.17
N GLU A 300 -7.08 11.96 -17.93
CA GLU A 300 -6.98 10.60 -17.37
C GLU A 300 -8.31 10.18 -16.73
N LEU A 301 -8.82 9.03 -17.13
CA LEU A 301 -10.03 8.42 -16.57
C LEU A 301 -9.75 6.99 -16.09
N CYS A 302 -10.08 6.71 -14.84
CA CYS A 302 -10.01 5.37 -14.25
C CYS A 302 -11.38 4.94 -13.74
N LEU A 303 -11.87 3.78 -14.18
CA LEU A 303 -13.16 3.22 -13.79
C LEU A 303 -13.02 1.77 -13.31
N ASP A 304 -13.63 1.45 -12.17
CA ASP A 304 -13.76 0.06 -11.73
C ASP A 304 -14.95 -0.66 -12.41
N PHE A 305 -15.91 0.06 -13.00
CA PHE A 305 -17.05 -0.50 -13.74
C PHE A 305 -17.68 0.55 -14.68
N GLY A 306 -18.20 0.15 -15.85
CA GLY A 306 -19.25 0.88 -16.59
C GLY A 306 -18.86 1.87 -17.72
N ASP A 307 -19.89 2.26 -18.48
CA ASP A 307 -19.93 2.95 -19.79
C ASP A 307 -19.12 4.25 -19.93
N LEU A 308 -18.51 4.43 -21.11
CA LEU A 308 -17.56 5.49 -21.44
C LEU A 308 -18.11 6.41 -22.55
N ARG A 309 -18.26 7.71 -22.27
CA ARG A 309 -18.70 8.73 -23.26
C ARG A 309 -17.89 10.03 -23.21
N SER A 310 -16.60 9.98 -22.90
CA SER A 310 -15.75 11.17 -22.93
C SER A 310 -14.78 11.15 -24.12
N PRO A 311 -14.83 12.13 -25.03
CA PRO A 311 -14.11 12.08 -26.32
C PRO A 311 -12.62 12.50 -26.26
N ASN A 312 -12.15 13.12 -25.17
CA ASN A 312 -10.80 13.75 -25.13
C ASN A 312 -9.79 13.04 -24.21
N ILE A 313 -10.03 11.79 -23.83
CA ILE A 313 -9.18 11.08 -22.87
C ILE A 313 -7.81 10.74 -23.50
N THR A 314 -6.74 10.94 -22.75
CA THR A 314 -5.36 10.55 -23.11
C THR A 314 -4.92 9.27 -22.39
N GLY A 315 -5.48 8.98 -21.22
CA GLY A 315 -5.20 7.76 -20.46
C GLY A 315 -6.46 7.10 -19.92
N LEU A 316 -6.63 5.81 -20.17
CA LEU A 316 -7.78 5.02 -19.73
C LEU A 316 -7.29 3.83 -18.87
N ASP A 317 -7.78 3.73 -17.64
CA ASP A 317 -7.53 2.61 -16.72
C ASP A 317 -8.88 1.96 -16.36
N LEU A 318 -9.09 0.73 -16.79
CA LEU A 318 -10.30 -0.04 -16.48
C LEU A 318 -9.93 -1.24 -15.62
N ARG A 319 -10.68 -1.42 -14.54
CA ARG A 319 -10.53 -2.54 -13.61
C ARG A 319 -11.86 -3.25 -13.52
N TYR A 320 -11.91 -4.57 -13.37
CA TYR A 320 -13.13 -5.36 -13.12
C TYR A 320 -14.32 -5.08 -14.07
N SER A 321 -14.04 -4.53 -15.25
CA SER A 321 -15.06 -4.07 -16.18
C SER A 321 -15.69 -5.23 -16.96
N GLN A 322 -17.01 -5.16 -17.14
CA GLN A 322 -17.78 -6.09 -17.98
C GLN A 322 -17.96 -5.61 -19.43
N LEU A 323 -17.28 -4.53 -19.82
CA LEU A 323 -17.33 -4.03 -21.20
C LEU A 323 -16.87 -5.11 -22.18
N THR A 324 -17.57 -5.24 -23.29
CA THR A 324 -17.17 -6.11 -24.39
C THR A 324 -16.13 -5.42 -25.27
N SER A 325 -15.50 -6.19 -26.16
CA SER A 325 -14.60 -5.64 -27.19
C SER A 325 -15.28 -4.59 -28.06
N ASN A 326 -16.55 -4.78 -28.40
CA ASN A 326 -17.34 -3.85 -29.19
C ASN A 326 -17.55 -2.51 -28.48
N ASP A 327 -17.81 -2.55 -27.18
CA ASP A 327 -17.98 -1.35 -26.36
C ASP A 327 -16.66 -0.56 -26.31
N LEU A 328 -15.54 -1.23 -26.03
CA LEU A 328 -14.22 -0.59 -26.06
C LEU A 328 -13.87 -0.03 -27.44
N MET A 329 -14.16 -0.75 -28.52
CA MET A 329 -13.95 -0.23 -29.87
C MET A 329 -14.81 1.00 -30.15
N ALA A 330 -16.04 1.06 -29.67
CA ALA A 330 -16.88 2.25 -29.79
C ALA A 330 -16.27 3.46 -29.06
N VAL A 331 -15.67 3.24 -27.89
CA VAL A 331 -14.95 4.26 -27.14
C VAL A 331 -13.70 4.73 -27.86
N PHE A 332 -12.88 3.79 -28.36
CA PHE A 332 -11.64 4.12 -29.07
C PHE A 332 -11.90 4.92 -30.35
N ARG A 333 -13.02 4.68 -31.05
CA ARG A 333 -13.45 5.50 -32.20
C ARG A 333 -13.71 6.96 -31.82
N GLN A 334 -14.13 7.21 -30.58
CA GLN A 334 -14.41 8.55 -30.07
C GLN A 334 -13.19 9.19 -29.38
N THR A 335 -12.16 8.42 -29.03
CA THR A 335 -11.00 8.84 -28.22
C THR A 335 -9.68 8.66 -28.97
N LEU A 336 -9.56 9.34 -30.11
CA LEU A 336 -8.38 9.22 -30.98
C LEU A 336 -7.08 9.73 -30.33
N SER A 337 -7.18 10.52 -29.26
CA SER A 337 -6.04 11.07 -28.48
C SER A 337 -5.47 10.10 -27.44
N LEU A 338 -5.99 8.88 -27.33
CA LEU A 338 -5.58 7.95 -26.29
C LEU A 338 -4.12 7.50 -26.48
N THR A 339 -3.31 7.66 -25.43
CA THR A 339 -1.87 7.38 -25.38
C THR A 339 -1.52 6.25 -24.41
N ARG A 340 -2.35 6.06 -23.37
CA ARG A 340 -2.16 5.08 -22.30
C ARG A 340 -3.42 4.25 -22.09
N LEU A 341 -3.28 2.93 -22.08
CA LEU A 341 -4.38 1.98 -21.80
C LEU A 341 -3.94 0.99 -20.72
N LYS A 342 -4.74 0.85 -19.67
CA LYS A 342 -4.59 -0.18 -18.64
C LYS A 342 -5.89 -0.95 -18.52
N LEU A 343 -5.83 -2.28 -18.61
CA LEU A 343 -6.96 -3.17 -18.42
C LEU A 343 -6.57 -4.20 -17.37
N LYS A 344 -7.39 -4.34 -16.32
CA LYS A 344 -7.13 -5.23 -15.19
C LYS A 344 -8.38 -6.01 -14.81
N TYR A 345 -8.33 -7.34 -14.80
CA TYR A 345 -9.51 -8.19 -14.56
C TYR A 345 -10.70 -7.86 -15.49
N CYS A 346 -10.45 -7.65 -16.79
CA CYS A 346 -11.48 -7.31 -17.79
C CYS A 346 -11.70 -8.48 -18.77
N ASP A 347 -12.34 -9.54 -18.30
CA ASP A 347 -12.38 -10.84 -18.99
C ASP A 347 -13.12 -10.85 -20.33
N PHE A 348 -14.02 -9.89 -20.56
CA PHE A 348 -14.92 -9.88 -21.73
C PHE A 348 -14.48 -8.94 -22.86
N CYS A 349 -13.44 -8.13 -22.61
CA CYS A 349 -13.09 -7.05 -23.54
C CYS A 349 -11.97 -7.42 -24.51
N LEU A 350 -11.14 -8.40 -24.16
CA LEU A 350 -9.96 -8.78 -24.93
C LEU A 350 -10.29 -9.93 -25.89
N ASP A 351 -10.47 -9.61 -27.17
CA ASP A 351 -10.66 -10.58 -28.25
C ASP A 351 -9.81 -10.25 -29.48
N ASP A 352 -9.85 -11.13 -30.47
CA ASP A 352 -9.15 -11.00 -31.74
C ASP A 352 -9.48 -9.70 -32.47
N ALA A 353 -10.74 -9.24 -32.37
CA ALA A 353 -11.22 -8.05 -33.05
C ALA A 353 -10.62 -6.77 -32.43
N LEU A 354 -10.61 -6.67 -31.11
CA LEU A 354 -10.02 -5.54 -30.39
C LEU A 354 -8.51 -5.46 -30.64
N ILE A 355 -7.79 -6.57 -30.48
CA ILE A 355 -6.34 -6.60 -30.68
C ILE A 355 -6.00 -6.32 -32.14
N GLY A 356 -6.77 -6.89 -33.07
CA GLY A 356 -6.66 -6.62 -34.50
C GLY A 356 -6.85 -5.15 -34.84
N ALA A 357 -7.84 -4.48 -34.21
CA ALA A 357 -8.09 -3.04 -34.39
C ALA A 357 -6.96 -2.14 -33.86
N LEU A 358 -6.17 -2.62 -32.90
CA LEU A 358 -4.99 -1.92 -32.37
C LEU A 358 -3.71 -2.21 -33.18
N CYS A 359 -3.67 -3.30 -33.95
CA CYS A 359 -2.53 -3.70 -34.75
C CYS A 359 -2.31 -2.75 -35.95
N CYS A 360 -1.04 -2.47 -36.28
CA CYS A 360 -0.72 -1.74 -37.50
C CYS A 360 -0.70 -2.71 -38.68
N GLN A 361 -1.62 -2.55 -39.61
CA GLN A 361 -1.64 -3.29 -40.88
C GLN A 361 -1.35 -2.35 -42.04
N ASP A 362 -0.79 -2.89 -43.13
CA ASP A 362 -0.43 -2.10 -44.31
C ASP A 362 -1.65 -1.37 -44.88
N GLY A 363 -1.59 -0.03 -44.89
CA GLY A 363 -2.65 0.83 -45.41
C GLY A 363 -3.84 1.09 -44.48
N VAL A 364 -3.93 0.42 -43.32
CA VAL A 364 -5.03 0.63 -42.35
C VAL A 364 -4.51 1.34 -41.10
N LYS A 365 -5.05 2.54 -40.83
CA LYS A 365 -4.71 3.28 -39.61
C LYS A 365 -5.33 2.54 -38.40
N PRO A 366 -4.53 2.18 -37.38
CA PRO A 366 -5.06 1.53 -36.19
C PRO A 366 -6.03 2.46 -35.45
N LEU A 367 -6.96 1.87 -34.71
CA LEU A 367 -8.03 2.57 -34.01
C LEU A 367 -7.50 3.59 -32.99
N VAL A 368 -6.38 3.25 -32.34
CA VAL A 368 -5.68 4.12 -31.39
C VAL A 368 -4.23 4.31 -31.83
N PRO A 369 -3.95 5.27 -32.73
CA PRO A 369 -2.64 5.42 -33.35
C PRO A 369 -1.58 6.00 -32.39
N TYR A 370 -1.97 6.76 -31.37
CA TYR A 370 -1.03 7.37 -30.43
C TYR A 370 -0.76 6.53 -29.18
N LEU A 371 -1.34 5.32 -29.10
CA LEU A 371 -1.14 4.41 -27.97
C LEU A 371 0.31 3.93 -27.92
N HIS A 372 1.00 4.29 -26.84
CA HIS A 372 2.40 3.93 -26.59
C HIS A 372 2.61 3.27 -25.22
N TYR A 373 1.59 3.22 -24.37
CA TYR A 373 1.66 2.58 -23.05
C TYR A 373 0.50 1.60 -22.91
N LEU A 374 0.81 0.32 -22.70
CA LEU A 374 -0.17 -0.75 -22.55
C LEU A 374 0.11 -1.59 -21.31
N VAL A 375 -0.89 -1.76 -20.46
CA VAL A 375 -0.84 -2.67 -19.31
C VAL A 375 -2.06 -3.59 -19.37
N LEU A 376 -1.82 -4.90 -19.41
CA LEU A 376 -2.86 -5.93 -19.36
C LEU A 376 -2.56 -6.85 -18.18
N GLU A 377 -3.37 -6.78 -17.12
CA GLU A 377 -3.15 -7.55 -15.89
C GLU A 377 -4.33 -8.48 -15.62
N HIS A 378 -4.04 -9.76 -15.35
CA HIS A 378 -5.07 -10.76 -15.01
C HIS A 378 -6.18 -10.85 -16.07
N MET A 379 -5.78 -10.99 -17.33
CA MET A 379 -6.68 -11.12 -18.48
C MET A 379 -6.65 -12.56 -19.01
N PRO A 380 -7.72 -13.04 -19.67
CA PRO A 380 -7.73 -14.37 -20.29
C PRO A 380 -6.94 -14.38 -21.60
N PHE A 381 -5.68 -14.85 -21.55
CA PHE A 381 -4.82 -14.98 -22.71
C PHE A 381 -4.89 -16.39 -23.32
N THR A 382 -5.88 -16.65 -24.19
CA THR A 382 -5.91 -17.90 -24.99
C THR A 382 -4.72 -17.95 -25.97
N ASP A 383 -4.35 -19.14 -26.46
CA ASP A 383 -3.22 -19.30 -27.39
C ASP A 383 -3.37 -18.41 -28.64
N ASN A 384 -4.58 -18.33 -29.19
CA ASN A 384 -4.87 -17.46 -30.34
C ASN A 384 -4.70 -15.97 -30.00
N ILE A 385 -5.20 -15.54 -28.83
CA ILE A 385 -5.03 -14.16 -28.34
C ILE A 385 -3.55 -13.83 -28.17
N GLN A 386 -2.73 -14.76 -27.65
CA GLN A 386 -1.29 -14.56 -27.50
C GLN A 386 -0.59 -14.32 -28.84
N ASP A 387 -0.90 -15.12 -29.87
CA ASP A 387 -0.31 -14.96 -31.21
C ASP A 387 -0.69 -13.62 -31.86
N ILE A 388 -1.94 -13.19 -31.72
CA ILE A 388 -2.43 -11.91 -32.25
C ILE A 388 -1.81 -10.74 -31.46
N LEU A 389 -1.74 -10.86 -30.13
CA LEU A 389 -1.13 -9.87 -29.25
C LEU A 389 0.35 -9.67 -29.57
N ALA A 390 1.09 -10.75 -29.81
CA ALA A 390 2.49 -10.67 -30.18
C ALA A 390 2.69 -9.94 -31.52
N ARG A 391 1.85 -10.21 -32.52
CA ARG A 391 1.87 -9.48 -33.79
C ARG A 391 1.55 -8.00 -33.60
N MET A 392 0.57 -7.67 -32.77
CA MET A 392 0.20 -6.29 -32.46
C MET A 392 1.36 -5.55 -31.79
N ILE A 393 2.01 -6.16 -30.79
CA ILE A 393 3.19 -5.60 -30.12
C ILE A 393 4.31 -5.37 -31.13
N ALA A 394 4.67 -6.41 -31.90
CA ALA A 394 5.72 -6.35 -32.92
C ALA A 394 5.47 -5.25 -33.96
N SER A 395 4.22 -5.04 -34.39
CA SER A 395 3.86 -4.04 -35.42
C SER A 395 4.26 -2.59 -35.07
N ARG A 396 4.37 -2.29 -33.76
CA ARG A 396 4.76 -0.98 -33.20
C ARG A 396 6.09 -1.03 -32.45
N TRP A 397 6.78 -2.17 -32.50
CA TRP A 397 8.09 -2.39 -31.88
C TRP A 397 9.19 -2.13 -32.92
N ARG A 398 9.65 -0.87 -33.01
CA ARG A 398 10.62 -0.42 -34.02
C ARG A 398 11.86 0.19 -33.36
N SER A 399 13.01 0.03 -34.01
CA SER A 399 14.26 0.69 -33.59
C SER A 399 14.42 2.06 -34.24
N ASP A 400 15.19 2.97 -33.62
CA ASP A 400 15.48 4.30 -34.19
C ASP A 400 16.22 4.21 -35.55
N ALA A 401 16.87 3.08 -35.86
CA ALA A 401 17.57 2.84 -37.12
C ALA A 401 16.64 2.55 -38.30
N GLU A 402 15.42 2.06 -38.05
CA GLU A 402 14.41 1.75 -39.08
C GLU A 402 13.58 2.98 -39.48
N LEU A 403 13.60 4.02 -38.65
CA LEU A 403 12.96 5.31 -38.89
C LEU A 403 14.02 6.25 -39.48
N GLY A 404 14.05 6.36 -40.81
CA GLY A 404 14.86 7.40 -41.46
C GLY A 404 14.55 8.79 -40.88
N PRO A 405 15.49 9.75 -40.92
CA PRO A 405 15.42 11.04 -40.22
C PRO A 405 14.27 11.99 -40.66
N HIS A 406 13.43 11.56 -41.60
CA HIS A 406 12.35 12.35 -42.22
C HIS A 406 10.94 11.74 -42.07
N LEU A 407 10.79 10.63 -41.36
CA LEU A 407 9.48 9.99 -41.14
C LEU A 407 9.02 10.23 -39.70
N VAL A 408 8.08 11.16 -39.50
CA VAL A 408 7.24 11.14 -38.30
C VAL A 408 6.31 9.94 -38.45
N PRO A 409 6.43 8.86 -37.66
CA PRO A 409 5.57 7.71 -37.85
C PRO A 409 4.13 8.10 -37.54
N ALA A 410 3.20 7.73 -38.43
CA ALA A 410 1.76 7.96 -38.25
C ALA A 410 1.15 7.22 -37.04
N VAL A 411 1.94 6.34 -36.40
CA VAL A 411 1.60 5.54 -35.23
C VAL A 411 2.72 5.63 -34.20
N ALA A 412 2.37 5.78 -32.93
CA ALA A 412 3.32 5.84 -31.83
C ALA A 412 4.01 4.49 -31.58
N ARG A 413 5.30 4.55 -31.23
CA ARG A 413 6.08 3.40 -30.75
C ARG A 413 5.70 3.05 -29.32
N TRP A 414 5.83 1.78 -28.94
CA TRP A 414 5.70 1.40 -27.53
C TRP A 414 6.79 2.06 -26.67
N THR A 415 6.40 2.62 -25.53
CA THR A 415 7.29 3.04 -24.45
C THR A 415 7.28 2.03 -23.31
N LEU A 416 6.12 1.42 -23.04
CA LEU A 416 5.95 0.39 -22.03
C LEU A 416 4.86 -0.59 -22.46
N VAL A 417 5.16 -1.88 -22.34
CA VAL A 417 4.18 -2.96 -22.45
C VAL A 417 4.35 -3.87 -21.23
N ARG A 418 3.32 -3.97 -20.40
CA ARG A 418 3.32 -4.87 -19.24
C ARG A 418 2.17 -5.85 -19.36
N LEU A 419 2.49 -7.13 -19.30
CA LEU A 419 1.53 -8.21 -19.37
C LEU A 419 1.70 -9.09 -18.14
N GLN A 420 0.60 -9.37 -17.43
CA GLN A 420 0.59 -10.27 -16.29
C GLN A 420 -0.44 -11.36 -16.51
N GLY A 421 0.00 -12.62 -16.54
CA GLY A 421 -0.85 -13.76 -16.88
C GLY A 421 -0.09 -15.04 -17.17
N VAL A 422 -0.81 -16.08 -17.60
CA VAL A 422 -0.21 -17.36 -17.99
C VAL A 422 0.05 -17.34 -19.49
N PHE A 423 1.32 -17.44 -19.89
CA PHE A 423 1.75 -17.39 -21.28
C PHE A 423 2.41 -18.71 -21.72
N GLY A 424 2.15 -19.11 -22.97
CA GLY A 424 2.79 -20.27 -23.58
C GLY A 424 4.25 -20.02 -23.93
N PRO A 425 5.08 -21.07 -24.04
CA PRO A 425 6.52 -20.94 -24.29
C PRO A 425 6.85 -20.27 -25.63
N ARG A 426 5.97 -20.43 -26.64
CA ARG A 426 6.13 -19.76 -27.95
C ARG A 426 6.02 -18.24 -27.83
N PHE A 427 5.02 -17.77 -27.07
CA PHE A 427 4.81 -16.34 -26.86
C PHE A 427 5.97 -15.71 -26.08
N VAL A 428 6.40 -16.35 -25.00
CA VAL A 428 7.53 -15.90 -24.17
C VAL A 428 8.80 -15.77 -25.01
N ASN A 429 9.14 -16.80 -25.80
CA ASN A 429 10.31 -16.75 -26.68
C ASN A 429 10.25 -15.59 -27.69
N MET A 430 9.09 -15.33 -28.28
CA MET A 430 8.92 -14.22 -29.23
C MET A 430 9.08 -12.85 -28.56
N MET A 431 8.54 -12.69 -27.35
CA MET A 431 8.69 -11.46 -26.55
C MET A 431 10.15 -11.21 -26.13
N GLU A 432 10.89 -12.26 -25.73
CA GLU A 432 12.32 -12.15 -25.42
C GLU A 432 13.15 -11.72 -26.64
N VAL A 433 12.82 -12.23 -27.84
CA VAL A 433 13.49 -11.82 -29.08
C VAL A 433 13.25 -10.33 -29.33
N LEU A 434 12.01 -9.84 -29.19
CA LEU A 434 11.69 -8.42 -29.36
C LEU A 434 12.42 -7.53 -28.34
N GLN A 435 12.53 -7.96 -27.10
CA GLN A 435 13.21 -7.19 -26.05
C GLN A 435 14.71 -7.03 -26.33
N ARG A 436 15.33 -7.98 -27.05
CA ARG A 436 16.74 -7.91 -27.46
C ARG A 436 16.98 -6.98 -28.65
N THR A 437 15.96 -6.68 -29.46
CA THR A 437 16.14 -5.95 -30.73
C THR A 437 15.94 -4.44 -30.63
N ALA A 438 15.30 -3.92 -29.57
CA ALA A 438 15.07 -2.47 -29.42
C ALA A 438 15.15 -1.98 -27.96
N LEU A 439 16.05 -1.03 -27.70
CA LEU A 439 16.08 -0.21 -26.49
C LEU A 439 15.44 1.15 -26.82
N PRO A 440 14.66 1.81 -25.93
CA PRO A 440 14.57 1.59 -24.48
C PRO A 440 13.19 1.11 -23.98
N VAL A 441 12.46 0.29 -24.75
CA VAL A 441 11.07 -0.09 -24.40
C VAL A 441 11.06 -1.11 -23.25
N GLU A 442 10.31 -0.82 -22.19
CA GLU A 442 10.16 -1.72 -21.03
C GLU A 442 9.08 -2.78 -21.33
N LEU A 443 9.50 -4.03 -21.55
CA LEU A 443 8.63 -5.21 -21.61
C LEU A 443 8.73 -5.98 -20.29
N VAL A 444 7.60 -6.12 -19.60
CA VAL A 444 7.53 -6.83 -18.32
C VAL A 444 6.48 -7.94 -18.42
N LEU A 445 6.93 -9.18 -18.29
CA LEU A 445 6.09 -10.37 -18.16
C LEU A 445 6.11 -10.83 -16.70
N LEU A 446 4.94 -10.86 -16.05
CA LEU A 446 4.76 -11.24 -14.63
C LEU A 446 3.85 -12.44 -14.44
#